data_AF-A0A813I1U4-F1
#
_entry.id   AF-A0A813I1U4-F1
#
_cell.length_a   1.000
_cell.length_b   1.000
_cell.length_c   1.000
_cell.angle_alpha   90.00
_cell.angle_beta   90.00
_cell.angle_gamma   90.00
#
_symmetry.space_group_name_H-M   'P 1'
#
loop_
_entity.id
_entity.type
_entity.pdbx_description
1 polymer ?
#
loop_
_entity_poly.entity_id
_entity_poly.type
_entity_poly.pdbx_seq_one_letter_code
_entity_poly.pdbx_strand_id
1 'polypeptide(L)'
;MYTSWFAWATWQRHMVVGSVSFIKDVFPDLLENARMWTKTHRGQYGGRACYWQDEGYDAMEVSISSSGCRPTINSVMFGEAVALLGMAKLIGNSSVEDELRSLQEETRRFMLEQMWNPRIQSFAVIPLPGPSSQTPFRQFTPHHPHCPGNGSASWPQNETVGARELLAFMPWYFSLPTASGGQLIPPSEVAKFETMWPQLFDEQGFAARWGLRTAELRSPCYNFSYEHSDCWNGRPGHTRLQECSLGLPTC
;
A
#
# COMPACT_ATOMS: atom_id res chain seq x y z
N MET A 1 8.79 8.06 -8.74
CA MET A 1 9.83 7.37 -7.95
C MET A 1 9.16 6.20 -7.28
N TYR A 2 9.77 5.02 -7.28
CA TYR A 2 9.12 3.84 -6.69
C TYR A 2 9.01 3.96 -5.18
N THR A 3 7.87 3.58 -4.62
CA THR A 3 7.66 3.49 -3.17
C THR A 3 8.72 2.58 -2.56
N SER A 4 9.40 3.06 -1.51
CA SER A 4 10.55 2.37 -0.90
C SER A 4 10.60 2.59 0.61
N TRP A 5 10.98 1.55 1.36
CA TRP A 5 11.10 1.56 2.82
C TRP A 5 12.57 1.43 3.27
N PHE A 6 13.45 2.28 2.73
CA PHE A 6 14.90 2.18 2.94
C PHE A 6 15.32 2.38 4.40
N ALA A 7 14.77 3.34 5.13
CA ALA A 7 15.11 3.48 6.54
C ALA A 7 14.63 2.28 7.35
N TRP A 8 13.44 1.77 7.06
CA TRP A 8 12.95 0.54 7.68
C TRP A 8 13.90 -0.64 7.44
N ALA A 9 14.25 -0.92 6.18
CA ALA A 9 15.15 -2.02 5.83
C ALA A 9 16.54 -1.86 6.47
N THR A 10 17.07 -0.64 6.47
CA THR A 10 18.35 -0.30 7.10
C THR A 10 18.32 -0.55 8.60
N TRP A 11 17.23 -0.16 9.27
CA TRP A 11 17.04 -0.41 10.70
C TRP A 11 16.95 -1.91 11.01
N GLN A 12 16.15 -2.66 10.25
CA GLN A 12 16.06 -4.12 10.43
C GLN A 12 17.43 -4.80 10.24
N ARG A 13 18.23 -4.36 9.25
CA ARG A 13 19.61 -4.84 9.10
C ARG A 13 20.47 -4.51 10.33
N HIS A 14 20.36 -3.30 10.86
CA HIS A 14 21.08 -2.92 12.09
C HIS A 14 20.67 -3.78 13.28
N MET A 15 19.39 -4.15 13.43
CA MET A 15 18.93 -5.05 14.49
C MET A 15 19.59 -6.44 14.45
N VAL A 16 20.06 -6.87 13.27
CA VAL A 16 20.80 -8.14 13.12
C VAL A 16 22.31 -7.96 13.30
N VAL A 17 22.89 -6.89 12.72
CA VAL A 17 24.34 -6.70 12.61
C VAL A 17 24.93 -5.86 13.75
N GLY A 18 24.16 -4.96 14.34
CA GLY A 18 24.58 -4.07 15.44
C GLY A 18 25.52 -2.92 15.04
N SER A 19 25.73 -2.65 13.75
CA SER A 19 26.67 -1.61 13.31
C SER A 19 26.09 -0.19 13.51
N VAL A 20 26.48 0.46 14.61
CA VAL A 20 26.09 1.85 14.92
C VAL A 20 26.77 2.85 14.00
N SER A 21 28.03 2.61 13.61
CA SER A 21 28.76 3.47 12.68
C SER A 21 28.08 3.57 11.32
N PHE A 22 27.58 2.44 10.80
CA PHE A 22 26.80 2.42 9.57
C PHE A 22 25.52 3.26 9.69
N ILE A 23 24.78 3.16 10.80
CA ILE A 23 23.58 3.98 11.02
C ILE A 23 23.94 5.47 11.06
N LYS A 24 25.00 5.84 11.77
CA LYS A 24 25.45 7.24 11.84
C LYS A 24 25.81 7.82 10.46
N ASP A 25 26.37 7.00 9.58
CA ASP A 25 26.76 7.38 8.23
C ASP A 25 25.54 7.61 7.32
N VAL A 26 24.59 6.68 7.29
CA VAL A 26 23.43 6.73 6.36
C VAL A 26 22.24 7.55 6.87
N PHE A 27 22.17 7.85 8.17
CA PHE A 27 21.03 8.54 8.78
C PHE A 27 20.66 9.87 8.11
N PRO A 28 21.61 10.79 7.80
CA PRO A 28 21.26 12.07 7.19
C PRO A 28 20.55 11.92 5.84
N ASP A 29 20.99 10.98 4.99
CA ASP A 29 20.41 10.74 3.67
C ASP A 29 19.01 10.11 3.77
N LEU A 30 18.83 9.17 4.71
CA LEU A 30 17.53 8.54 4.95
C LEU A 30 16.50 9.55 5.49
N LEU A 31 16.92 10.43 6.39
CA LEU A 31 16.06 11.50 6.92
C LEU A 31 15.66 12.48 5.81
N GLU A 32 16.61 12.90 4.96
CA GLU A 32 16.31 13.77 3.83
C GLU A 32 15.36 13.10 2.83
N ASN A 33 15.56 11.81 2.54
CA ASN A 33 14.65 11.05 1.69
C ASN A 33 13.21 11.06 2.25
N ALA A 34 13.01 10.78 3.55
CA ALA A 34 11.69 10.80 4.16
C ALA A 34 11.02 12.20 4.12
N ARG A 35 11.81 13.26 4.33
CA ARG A 35 11.34 14.65 4.18
C ARG A 35 10.95 14.97 2.74
N MET A 36 11.71 14.50 1.76
CA MET A 36 11.40 14.67 0.35
C MET A 36 10.14 13.92 -0.08
N TRP A 37 9.92 12.70 0.43
CA TRP A 37 8.64 11.99 0.26
C TRP A 37 7.47 12.78 0.85
N THR A 38 7.63 13.32 2.06
CA THR A 38 6.63 14.20 2.70
C THR A 38 6.33 15.41 1.82
N LYS A 39 7.35 16.07 1.29
CA LYS A 39 7.21 17.27 0.45
C LYS A 39 6.50 17.01 -0.88
N THR A 40 6.72 15.84 -1.49
CA THR A 40 6.31 15.56 -2.87
C THR A 40 5.06 14.69 -3.00
N HIS A 41 4.79 13.84 -2.01
CA HIS A 41 3.71 12.86 -2.05
C HIS A 41 2.66 13.07 -0.96
N ARG A 42 2.84 14.02 -0.03
CA ARG A 42 1.81 14.35 0.97
C ARG A 42 0.99 15.56 0.52
N GLY A 43 -0.33 15.46 0.62
CA GLY A 43 -1.24 16.55 0.26
C GLY A 43 -2.58 16.49 0.98
N GLN A 44 -3.38 17.55 0.82
CA GLN A 44 -4.76 17.63 1.31
C GLN A 44 -5.71 17.23 0.18
N TYR A 45 -6.40 16.12 0.33
CA TYR A 45 -7.31 15.57 -0.66
C TYR A 45 -8.66 15.33 -0.01
N GLY A 46 -9.71 15.99 -0.50
CA GLY A 46 -11.07 15.79 0.00
C GLY A 46 -11.21 16.01 1.52
N GLY A 47 -10.44 16.95 2.06
CA GLY A 47 -10.46 17.34 3.48
C GLY A 47 -9.57 16.50 4.40
N ARG A 48 -8.74 15.59 3.87
CA ARG A 48 -7.81 14.77 4.67
C ARG A 48 -6.38 14.87 4.13
N ALA A 49 -5.42 14.85 5.06
CA ALA A 49 -4.00 14.73 4.73
C ALA A 49 -3.65 13.27 4.46
N CYS A 50 -3.10 12.96 3.29
CA CYS A 50 -2.61 11.60 3.00
C CYS A 50 -1.33 11.64 2.18
N TYR A 51 -0.60 10.52 2.17
CA TYR A 51 0.37 10.24 1.13
C TYR A 51 -0.35 9.64 -0.08
N TRP A 52 -0.13 10.24 -1.26
CA TRP A 52 -0.64 9.74 -2.53
C TRP A 52 0.48 9.04 -3.31
N GLN A 53 0.12 8.07 -4.13
CA GLN A 53 1.06 7.42 -5.04
C GLN A 53 0.35 6.95 -6.31
N ASP A 54 1.09 6.96 -7.41
CA ASP A 54 0.69 6.33 -8.65
C ASP A 54 0.83 4.80 -8.57
N GLU A 55 -0.16 4.05 -9.04
CA GLU A 55 -0.09 2.59 -9.01
C GLU A 55 1.14 2.02 -9.75
N GLY A 56 1.59 2.66 -10.83
CA GLY A 56 2.81 2.24 -11.53
C GLY A 56 4.07 2.51 -10.72
N TYR A 57 4.10 3.58 -9.91
CA TYR A 57 5.22 3.81 -8.98
C TYR A 57 5.12 3.00 -7.69
N ASP A 58 4.06 2.23 -7.49
CA ASP A 58 4.07 1.11 -6.53
C ASP A 58 4.51 -0.21 -7.17
N ALA A 59 4.84 -0.22 -8.46
CA ALA A 59 5.00 -1.43 -9.28
C ALA A 59 3.76 -2.34 -9.18
N MET A 60 2.58 -1.70 -9.21
CA MET A 60 1.27 -2.33 -9.09
C MET A 60 0.35 -1.86 -10.23
N GLU A 61 0.86 -1.81 -11.46
CA GLU A 61 0.16 -1.31 -12.63
C GLU A 61 -1.17 -2.02 -12.86
N VAL A 62 -2.19 -1.27 -13.27
CA VAL A 62 -3.51 -1.80 -13.61
C VAL A 62 -4.13 -2.53 -12.42
N SER A 63 -3.95 -2.00 -11.21
CA SER A 63 -4.66 -2.43 -10.00
C SER A 63 -6.15 -2.09 -10.11
N ILE A 64 -7.01 -2.81 -9.38
CA ILE A 64 -8.45 -2.52 -9.35
C ILE A 64 -8.68 -1.15 -8.70
N SER A 65 -7.89 -0.81 -7.68
CA SER A 65 -8.05 0.43 -6.92
C SER A 65 -7.52 1.68 -7.59
N SER A 66 -6.53 1.57 -8.48
CA SER A 66 -5.80 2.68 -9.10
C SER A 66 -4.92 3.49 -8.13
N SER A 67 -4.26 4.51 -8.67
CA SER A 67 -3.57 5.58 -7.97
C SER A 67 -4.48 6.31 -6.95
N GLY A 68 -3.89 6.78 -5.85
CA GLY A 68 -4.63 7.48 -4.80
C GLY A 68 -3.87 7.57 -3.49
N CYS A 69 -4.58 7.80 -2.38
CA CYS A 69 -4.03 7.49 -1.06
C CYS A 69 -4.00 5.96 -0.94
N ARG A 70 -2.81 5.35 -1.02
CA ARG A 70 -2.66 3.89 -1.09
C ARG A 70 -2.13 3.33 0.24
N PRO A 71 -2.62 2.16 0.72
CA PRO A 71 -2.10 1.52 1.93
C PRO A 71 -0.60 1.25 1.88
N THR A 72 -0.02 1.08 0.69
CA THR A 72 1.42 0.95 0.43
C THR A 72 2.22 2.13 1.01
N ILE A 73 2.18 3.29 0.36
CA ILE A 73 2.99 4.46 0.74
C ILE A 73 2.66 4.98 2.14
N ASN A 74 1.39 4.93 2.55
CA ASN A 74 1.01 5.40 3.90
C ASN A 74 1.58 4.48 4.99
N SER A 75 1.64 3.16 4.75
CA SER A 75 2.29 2.23 5.70
C SER A 75 3.81 2.36 5.67
N VAL A 76 4.39 2.58 4.49
CA VAL A 76 5.84 2.80 4.32
C VAL A 76 6.29 4.05 5.09
N MET A 77 5.57 5.17 4.97
CA MET A 77 5.95 6.40 5.67
C MET A 77 5.83 6.27 7.20
N PHE A 78 4.89 5.47 7.70
CA PHE A 78 4.88 5.07 9.11
C PHE A 78 6.15 4.29 9.49
N GLY A 79 6.53 3.29 8.68
CA GLY A 79 7.74 2.49 8.88
C GLY A 79 9.02 3.31 8.85
N GLU A 80 9.16 4.21 7.87
CA GLU A 80 10.29 5.14 7.78
C GLU A 80 10.39 5.99 9.05
N ALA A 81 9.27 6.54 9.54
CA ALA A 81 9.24 7.35 10.76
C ALA A 81 9.68 6.56 12.00
N VAL A 82 9.18 5.32 12.17
CA VAL A 82 9.58 4.41 13.26
C VAL A 82 11.07 4.12 13.21
N ALA A 83 11.58 3.77 12.04
CA ALA A 83 12.98 3.40 11.85
C ALA A 83 13.91 4.58 12.10
N LEU A 84 13.61 5.73 11.51
CA LEU A 84 14.37 6.96 11.72
C LEU A 84 14.34 7.41 13.18
N LEU A 85 13.21 7.25 13.89
CA LEU A 85 13.14 7.58 15.31
C LEU A 85 14.05 6.67 16.14
N GLY A 86 14.08 5.37 15.82
CA GLY A 86 15.02 4.41 16.42
C GLY A 86 16.48 4.78 16.17
N MET A 87 16.82 5.11 14.92
CA MET A 87 18.17 5.54 14.54
C MET A 87 18.57 6.85 15.24
N ALA A 88 17.68 7.84 15.27
CA ALA A 88 17.93 9.14 15.89
C ALA A 88 18.28 8.99 17.38
N LYS A 89 17.52 8.16 18.11
CA LYS A 89 17.81 7.82 19.51
C LYS A 89 19.15 7.12 19.66
N LEU A 90 19.43 6.13 18.80
CA LEU A 90 20.68 5.37 18.84
C LEU A 90 21.91 6.27 18.67
N ILE A 91 21.84 7.28 17.82
CA ILE A 91 22.96 8.20 17.56
C ILE A 91 22.93 9.47 18.43
N GLY A 92 21.95 9.60 19.34
CA GLY A 92 21.80 10.76 20.23
C GLY A 92 21.32 12.04 19.53
N ASN A 93 20.62 11.94 18.40
CA ASN A 93 20.07 13.08 17.68
C ASN A 93 18.61 13.37 18.10
N SER A 94 18.43 14.04 19.23
CA SER A 94 17.11 14.38 19.76
C SER A 94 16.36 15.44 18.95
N SER A 95 17.04 16.18 18.05
CA SER A 95 16.46 17.35 17.36
C SER A 95 15.34 17.01 16.38
N VAL A 96 15.21 15.75 15.97
CA VAL A 96 14.22 15.29 14.98
C VAL A 96 13.17 14.35 15.57
N GLU A 97 13.23 14.06 16.87
CA GLU A 97 12.32 13.08 17.48
C GLU A 97 10.86 13.52 17.39
N ASP A 98 10.56 14.80 17.63
CA ASP A 98 9.19 15.31 17.59
C ASP A 98 8.60 15.27 16.17
N GLU A 99 9.41 15.62 15.16
CA GLU A 99 9.04 15.51 13.73
C GLU A 99 8.66 14.07 13.37
N LEU A 100 9.49 13.11 13.76
CA LEU A 100 9.30 11.70 13.44
C LEU A 100 8.13 11.08 14.22
N ARG A 101 7.91 11.49 15.48
CA ARG A 101 6.73 11.09 16.25
C ARG A 101 5.45 11.64 15.64
N SER A 102 5.43 12.90 15.21
CA SER A 102 4.25 13.48 14.53
C SER A 102 3.93 12.70 13.26
N LEU A 103 4.95 12.43 12.43
CA LEU A 103 4.78 11.65 11.21
C LEU A 103 4.24 10.24 11.49
N GLN A 104 4.76 9.56 12.52
CA GLN A 104 4.30 8.26 12.96
C GLN A 104 2.82 8.28 13.38
N GLU A 105 2.42 9.21 14.25
CA GLU A 105 1.04 9.29 14.75
C GLU A 105 0.05 9.68 13.65
N GLU A 106 0.42 10.64 12.79
CA GLU A 106 -0.43 11.10 11.69
C GLU A 106 -0.68 9.99 10.66
N THR A 107 0.37 9.26 10.27
CA THR A 107 0.24 8.15 9.32
C THR A 107 -0.53 6.98 9.93
N ARG A 108 -0.28 6.64 11.20
CA ARG A 108 -1.05 5.61 11.92
C ARG A 108 -2.53 5.94 11.92
N ARG A 109 -2.86 7.14 12.41
CA ARG A 109 -4.25 7.59 12.55
C ARG A 109 -4.96 7.57 11.20
N PHE A 110 -4.32 8.10 10.16
CA PHE A 110 -4.89 8.08 8.81
C PHE A 110 -5.19 6.65 8.32
N MET A 111 -4.22 5.74 8.47
CA MET A 111 -4.39 4.34 8.08
C MET A 111 -5.55 3.65 8.79
N LEU A 112 -5.62 3.77 10.12
CA LEU A 112 -6.60 3.05 10.94
C LEU A 112 -8.01 3.64 10.88
N GLU A 113 -8.12 4.97 10.72
CA GLU A 113 -9.41 5.68 10.73
C GLU A 113 -9.99 5.88 9.32
N GLN A 114 -9.15 6.14 8.31
CA GLN A 114 -9.62 6.56 6.98
C GLN A 114 -9.55 5.44 5.94
N MET A 115 -8.55 4.56 6.02
CA MET A 115 -8.31 3.56 4.98
C MET A 115 -8.99 2.21 5.26
N TRP A 116 -9.53 2.00 6.46
CA TRP A 116 -10.31 0.80 6.76
C TRP A 116 -11.70 0.90 6.13
N ASN A 117 -12.00 0.00 5.19
CA ASN A 117 -13.32 -0.11 4.60
C ASN A 117 -14.15 -1.14 5.40
N PRO A 118 -15.19 -0.71 6.16
CA PRO A 118 -15.98 -1.62 6.99
C PRO A 118 -16.86 -2.56 6.18
N ARG A 119 -17.20 -2.24 4.92
CA ARG A 119 -18.05 -3.08 4.06
C ARG A 119 -17.34 -4.34 3.61
N ILE A 120 -16.04 -4.22 3.33
CA ILE A 120 -15.19 -5.36 2.92
C ILE A 120 -14.25 -5.82 4.04
N GLN A 121 -14.28 -5.18 5.22
CA GLN A 121 -13.40 -5.49 6.35
C GLN A 121 -11.93 -5.61 5.90
N SER A 122 -11.43 -4.59 5.20
CA SER A 122 -10.07 -4.55 4.67
C SER A 122 -9.59 -3.11 4.57
N PHE A 123 -8.28 -2.89 4.67
CA PHE A 123 -7.69 -1.63 4.21
C PHE A 123 -7.84 -1.50 2.71
N ALA A 124 -8.11 -0.30 2.22
CA ALA A 124 -8.41 -0.04 0.83
C ALA A 124 -7.91 1.35 0.42
N VAL A 125 -7.56 1.48 -0.86
CA VAL A 125 -7.18 2.77 -1.45
C VAL A 125 -8.33 3.76 -1.38
N ILE A 126 -7.99 5.03 -1.22
CA ILE A 126 -8.90 6.16 -1.37
C ILE A 126 -8.51 6.91 -2.64
N PRO A 127 -9.36 6.93 -3.69
CA PRO A 127 -9.12 7.72 -4.89
C PRO A 127 -9.13 9.22 -4.57
N LEU A 128 -8.25 9.99 -5.23
CA LEU A 128 -8.19 11.45 -5.07
C LEU A 128 -9.41 12.14 -5.73
N PRO A 129 -9.88 13.27 -5.19
CA PRO A 129 -10.92 14.08 -5.83
C PRO A 129 -10.38 14.89 -7.02
N GLY A 130 -11.21 15.07 -8.06
CA GLY A 130 -10.86 15.77 -9.31
C GLY A 130 -10.33 14.85 -10.41
N PRO A 131 -10.04 15.35 -11.62
CA PRO A 131 -9.47 14.52 -12.67
C PRO A 131 -8.03 14.21 -12.25
N SER A 132 -7.85 13.16 -11.44
CA SER A 132 -6.55 12.54 -11.29
C SER A 132 -6.09 12.26 -12.70
N SER A 133 -5.01 12.95 -13.10
CA SER A 133 -4.32 12.78 -14.37
C SER A 133 -4.50 11.35 -14.83
N GLN A 134 -5.10 11.18 -16.02
CA GLN A 134 -5.12 9.90 -16.73
C GLN A 134 -3.74 9.29 -16.52
N THR A 135 -3.66 8.19 -15.78
CA THR A 135 -2.42 7.45 -15.72
C THR A 135 -2.09 7.10 -17.17
N PRO A 136 -0.86 7.35 -17.65
CA PRO A 136 -0.53 7.17 -19.07
C PRO A 136 -0.78 5.73 -19.55
N PHE A 137 -0.99 4.79 -18.63
CA PHE A 137 -1.29 3.39 -18.84
C PHE A 137 -2.79 3.06 -18.96
N ARG A 138 -3.72 4.02 -18.83
CA ARG A 138 -5.16 3.81 -19.07
C ARG A 138 -5.54 4.15 -20.50
N GLN A 139 -5.24 3.27 -21.44
CA GLN A 139 -5.82 3.34 -22.78
C GLN A 139 -6.99 2.36 -22.91
N PHE A 140 -8.19 2.79 -22.51
CA PHE A 140 -9.49 2.27 -22.95
C PHE A 140 -9.63 0.74 -23.14
N THR A 141 -9.83 -0.02 -22.04
CA THR A 141 -10.39 -1.37 -22.16
C THR A 141 -11.90 -1.30 -22.42
N PRO A 142 -12.42 -1.78 -23.57
CA PRO A 142 -13.84 -1.60 -23.93
C PRO A 142 -14.84 -2.48 -23.15
N HIS A 143 -14.41 -3.31 -22.20
CA HIS A 143 -15.21 -4.47 -21.77
C HIS A 143 -15.64 -4.55 -20.30
N HIS A 144 -15.26 -3.60 -19.42
CA HIS A 144 -15.77 -3.56 -18.04
C HIS A 144 -16.46 -2.23 -17.71
N PRO A 145 -17.78 -2.10 -17.94
CA PRO A 145 -18.51 -0.83 -17.80
C PRO A 145 -18.55 -0.27 -16.37
N HIS A 146 -18.20 -1.07 -15.36
CA HIS A 146 -18.23 -0.70 -13.93
C HIS A 146 -16.85 -0.67 -13.26
N CYS A 147 -15.77 -0.90 -14.01
CA CYS A 147 -14.42 -0.97 -13.47
C CYS A 147 -13.58 0.22 -13.93
N PRO A 148 -12.65 0.70 -13.10
CA PRO A 148 -11.88 1.88 -13.43
C PRO A 148 -10.84 1.54 -14.51
N GLY A 149 -11.20 1.83 -15.76
CA GLY A 149 -10.38 1.54 -16.95
C GLY A 149 -10.90 2.15 -18.25
N ASN A 150 -12.16 2.61 -18.28
CA ASN A 150 -12.79 3.13 -19.50
C ASN A 150 -13.07 4.64 -19.50
N GLY A 151 -12.46 5.40 -18.59
CA GLY A 151 -12.63 6.87 -18.50
C GLY A 151 -14.05 7.35 -18.12
N SER A 152 -15.03 6.46 -17.97
CA SER A 152 -16.44 6.75 -17.65
C SER A 152 -16.88 6.27 -16.27
N ALA A 153 -16.23 5.23 -15.72
CA ALA A 153 -16.45 4.75 -14.36
C ALA A 153 -15.18 4.95 -13.52
N SER A 154 -15.26 5.77 -12.48
CA SER A 154 -14.26 5.85 -11.42
C SER A 154 -14.90 5.41 -10.12
N TRP A 155 -14.12 4.82 -9.22
CA TRP A 155 -14.54 4.65 -7.83
C TRP A 155 -15.01 6.00 -7.27
N PRO A 156 -16.00 6.01 -6.35
CA PRO A 156 -16.40 7.23 -5.66
C PRO A 156 -15.16 7.92 -5.08
N GLN A 157 -14.94 9.16 -5.50
CA GLN A 157 -13.79 9.92 -5.06
C GLN A 157 -13.88 10.13 -3.56
N ASN A 158 -12.72 10.16 -2.90
CA ASN A 158 -12.64 10.44 -1.48
C ASN A 158 -13.36 9.39 -0.58
N GLU A 159 -13.62 8.18 -1.09
CA GLU A 159 -14.09 7.03 -0.32
C GLU A 159 -13.17 5.83 -0.54
N THR A 160 -13.15 4.89 0.40
CA THR A 160 -12.41 3.64 0.21
C THR A 160 -13.03 2.79 -0.90
N VAL A 161 -12.19 2.27 -1.80
CA VAL A 161 -12.63 1.36 -2.88
C VAL A 161 -13.26 0.08 -2.32
N GLY A 162 -14.20 -0.50 -3.08
CA GLY A 162 -14.97 -1.68 -2.69
C GLY A 162 -14.32 -3.03 -3.03
N ALA A 163 -13.00 -3.06 -3.22
CA ALA A 163 -12.26 -4.27 -3.58
C ALA A 163 -11.10 -4.51 -2.61
N ARG A 164 -10.90 -5.77 -2.22
CA ARG A 164 -9.75 -6.24 -1.45
C ARG A 164 -8.59 -6.54 -2.40
N GLU A 165 -7.44 -5.97 -2.09
CA GLU A 165 -6.18 -6.19 -2.80
C GLU A 165 -5.07 -6.52 -1.80
N LEU A 166 -4.04 -7.26 -2.22
CA LEU A 166 -2.96 -7.70 -1.31
C LEU A 166 -2.21 -6.54 -0.66
N LEU A 167 -2.21 -5.37 -1.28
CA LEU A 167 -1.66 -4.15 -0.68
C LEU A 167 -2.27 -3.80 0.68
N ALA A 168 -3.47 -4.32 0.98
CA ALA A 168 -4.16 -4.12 2.25
C ALA A 168 -3.42 -4.78 3.43
N PHE A 169 -2.49 -5.71 3.17
CA PHE A 169 -1.68 -6.36 4.20
C PHE A 169 -0.39 -5.60 4.53
N MET A 170 0.00 -4.58 3.75
CA MET A 170 1.15 -3.72 4.05
C MET A 170 1.16 -3.13 5.47
N PRO A 171 0.02 -2.75 6.08
CA PRO A 171 0.00 -2.23 7.45
C PRO A 171 0.54 -3.23 8.47
N TRP A 172 0.33 -4.53 8.25
CA TRP A 172 0.82 -5.59 9.12
C TRP A 172 2.33 -5.73 9.07
N TYR A 173 2.96 -5.50 7.91
CA TYR A 173 4.41 -5.52 7.75
C TYR A 173 5.11 -4.50 8.68
N PHE A 174 4.51 -3.32 8.85
CA PHE A 174 4.99 -2.27 9.75
C PHE A 174 4.34 -2.32 11.15
N SER A 175 3.63 -3.42 11.46
CA SER A 175 3.10 -3.72 12.80
C SER A 175 3.90 -4.80 13.52
N LEU A 176 4.95 -5.32 12.87
CA LEU A 176 5.89 -6.24 13.51
C LEU A 176 6.53 -5.55 14.74
N PRO A 177 6.67 -6.26 15.87
CA PRO A 177 7.34 -5.70 17.04
C PRO A 177 8.77 -5.28 16.66
N THR A 178 9.08 -3.99 16.77
CA THR A 178 10.45 -3.49 16.62
C THR A 178 10.98 -3.04 17.98
N ALA A 179 12.27 -3.24 18.24
CA ALA A 179 12.91 -2.81 19.49
C ALA A 179 12.86 -1.29 19.70
N SER A 180 12.70 -0.53 18.61
CA SER A 180 12.53 0.92 18.55
C SER A 180 11.11 1.40 18.91
N GLY A 181 10.16 0.48 19.07
CA GLY A 181 8.76 0.76 19.38
C GLY A 181 7.95 1.23 18.18
N GLY A 182 6.62 1.32 18.36
CA GLY A 182 5.69 1.74 17.31
C GLY A 182 5.20 0.60 16.44
N GLN A 183 3.92 0.28 16.55
CA GLN A 183 3.21 -0.63 15.64
C GLN A 183 2.16 0.17 14.90
N LEU A 184 2.04 -0.04 13.58
CA LEU A 184 1.02 0.65 12.80
C LEU A 184 -0.37 0.21 13.29
N ILE A 185 -0.58 -1.08 13.46
CA ILE A 185 -1.73 -1.65 14.15
C ILE A 185 -1.31 -1.93 15.60
N PRO A 186 -1.75 -1.14 16.59
CA PRO A 186 -1.42 -1.39 17.98
C PRO A 186 -2.12 -2.67 18.49
N PRO A 187 -1.55 -3.37 19.48
CA PRO A 187 -2.13 -4.62 20.01
C PRO A 187 -3.58 -4.46 20.48
N SER A 188 -3.95 -3.27 20.98
CA SER A 188 -5.31 -2.92 21.40
C SER A 188 -6.34 -2.89 20.27
N GLU A 189 -5.91 -2.77 19.00
CA GLU A 189 -6.80 -2.71 17.84
C GLU A 189 -6.68 -3.93 16.90
N VAL A 190 -5.75 -4.86 17.16
CA VAL A 190 -5.53 -6.06 16.31
C VAL A 190 -6.85 -6.80 16.04
N ALA A 191 -7.68 -7.00 17.07
CA ALA A 191 -8.94 -7.74 16.95
C ALA A 191 -9.93 -7.14 15.92
N LYS A 192 -9.89 -5.82 15.73
CA LYS A 192 -10.72 -5.13 14.74
C LYS A 192 -10.26 -5.45 13.32
N PHE A 193 -8.96 -5.38 13.08
CA PHE A 193 -8.37 -5.45 11.75
C PHE A 193 -8.02 -6.87 11.32
N GLU A 194 -7.87 -7.82 12.24
CA GLU A 194 -7.51 -9.21 11.92
C GLU A 194 -8.60 -9.96 11.14
N THR A 195 -9.82 -9.42 11.13
CA THR A 195 -10.97 -9.92 10.37
C THR A 195 -10.73 -10.05 8.87
N MET A 196 -9.70 -9.38 8.32
CA MET A 196 -9.29 -9.50 6.93
C MET A 196 -8.49 -10.78 6.60
N TRP A 197 -7.78 -11.37 7.58
CA TRP A 197 -6.87 -12.49 7.35
C TRP A 197 -7.52 -13.75 6.76
N PRO A 198 -8.75 -14.15 7.15
CA PRO A 198 -9.43 -15.29 6.52
C PRO A 198 -9.56 -15.17 5.00
N GLN A 199 -9.54 -13.94 4.44
CA GLN A 199 -9.61 -13.71 2.99
C GLN A 199 -8.41 -14.28 2.23
N LEU A 200 -7.25 -14.47 2.88
CA LEU A 200 -6.07 -15.10 2.26
C LEU A 200 -6.32 -16.56 1.87
N PHE A 201 -7.21 -17.24 2.58
CA PHE A 201 -7.49 -18.67 2.43
C PHE A 201 -8.84 -18.96 1.75
N ASP A 202 -9.64 -17.92 1.50
CA ASP A 202 -10.90 -18.02 0.77
C ASP A 202 -10.63 -18.13 -0.73
N GLU A 203 -11.20 -19.15 -1.39
CA GLU A 203 -11.11 -19.36 -2.84
C GLU A 203 -11.74 -18.21 -3.64
N GLN A 204 -12.79 -17.58 -3.10
CA GLN A 204 -13.40 -16.35 -3.63
C GLN A 204 -12.63 -15.09 -3.22
N GLY A 205 -11.67 -15.22 -2.29
CA GLY A 205 -10.73 -14.20 -1.87
C GLY A 205 -9.41 -14.33 -2.65
N PHE A 206 -8.31 -14.43 -1.90
CA PHE A 206 -6.97 -14.43 -2.49
C PHE A 206 -6.43 -15.85 -2.79
N ALA A 207 -7.03 -16.92 -2.26
CA ALA A 207 -6.47 -18.26 -2.38
C ALA A 207 -6.55 -18.80 -3.82
N ALA A 208 -5.40 -18.98 -4.47
CA ALA A 208 -5.27 -19.60 -5.78
C ALA A 208 -4.38 -20.85 -5.74
N ARG A 209 -4.45 -21.67 -6.80
CA ARG A 209 -3.69 -22.92 -6.94
C ARG A 209 -2.19 -22.79 -6.65
N TRP A 210 -1.59 -21.66 -7.00
CA TRP A 210 -0.14 -21.42 -6.93
C TRP A 210 0.26 -20.31 -5.95
N GLY A 211 -0.63 -19.92 -5.03
CA GLY A 211 -0.36 -18.88 -4.04
C GLY A 211 -1.50 -17.88 -3.93
N LEU A 212 -1.16 -16.61 -3.75
CA LEU A 212 -2.13 -15.54 -3.53
C LEU A 212 -2.37 -14.74 -4.82
N ARG A 213 -3.65 -14.46 -5.12
CA ARG A 213 -4.08 -13.46 -6.10
C ARG A 213 -3.75 -12.06 -5.60
N THR A 214 -3.49 -11.10 -6.50
CA THR A 214 -3.25 -9.71 -6.11
C THR A 214 -4.54 -8.98 -5.69
N ALA A 215 -5.69 -9.46 -6.14
CA ALA A 215 -7.02 -8.98 -5.81
C ALA A 215 -7.99 -10.14 -5.54
N GLU A 216 -9.05 -9.90 -4.79
CA GLU A 216 -10.07 -10.91 -4.50
C GLU A 216 -10.78 -11.39 -5.78
N LEU A 217 -10.99 -12.70 -5.89
CA LEU A 217 -11.65 -13.31 -7.07
C LEU A 217 -13.10 -12.83 -7.24
N ARG A 218 -13.83 -12.63 -6.15
CA ARG A 218 -15.24 -12.22 -6.18
C ARG A 218 -15.49 -10.79 -6.66
N SER A 219 -14.44 -9.99 -6.87
CA SER A 219 -14.61 -8.63 -7.37
C SER A 219 -15.16 -8.65 -8.79
N PRO A 220 -16.19 -7.84 -9.13
CA PRO A 220 -16.65 -7.72 -10.52
C PRO A 220 -15.57 -7.11 -11.45
N CYS A 221 -14.51 -6.56 -10.86
CA CYS A 221 -13.34 -6.02 -11.55
C CYS A 221 -12.13 -6.94 -11.47
N TYR A 222 -12.29 -8.18 -11.01
CA TYR A 222 -11.21 -9.16 -11.06
C TYR A 222 -10.77 -9.34 -12.53
N ASN A 223 -9.46 -9.16 -12.79
CA ASN A 223 -8.85 -9.42 -14.08
C ASN A 223 -9.49 -8.62 -15.25
N PHE A 224 -9.89 -7.37 -14.97
CA PHE A 224 -10.65 -6.51 -15.88
C PHE A 224 -9.87 -5.99 -17.11
N SER A 225 -8.54 -6.09 -17.10
CA SER A 225 -7.65 -5.59 -18.17
C SER A 225 -6.45 -6.52 -18.36
N TYR A 226 -5.99 -6.57 -19.61
CA TYR A 226 -4.81 -7.31 -20.09
C TYR A 226 -3.87 -6.44 -20.92
N GLU A 227 -4.06 -5.12 -20.87
CA GLU A 227 -3.33 -4.18 -21.75
C GLU A 227 -1.85 -4.05 -21.39
N HIS A 228 -1.49 -4.49 -20.19
CA HIS A 228 -0.13 -4.55 -19.71
C HIS A 228 0.30 -6.00 -19.48
N SER A 229 1.56 -6.34 -19.76
CA SER A 229 2.11 -7.67 -19.43
C SER A 229 2.05 -8.00 -17.94
N ASP A 230 2.05 -6.94 -17.12
CA ASP A 230 2.17 -6.99 -15.67
C ASP A 230 0.95 -6.30 -15.04
N CYS A 231 -0.21 -6.96 -15.07
CA CYS A 231 -1.45 -6.44 -14.49
C CYS A 231 -1.63 -6.90 -13.03
N TRP A 232 -1.93 -5.96 -12.13
CA TRP A 232 -2.13 -6.21 -10.70
C TRP A 232 -3.60 -6.29 -10.27
N ASN A 233 -4.51 -6.57 -11.20
CA ASN A 233 -5.96 -6.68 -10.98
C ASN A 233 -6.46 -8.10 -10.64
N GLY A 234 -5.60 -9.04 -10.25
CA GLY A 234 -6.03 -10.34 -9.75
C GLY A 234 -5.06 -11.48 -9.97
N ARG A 235 -4.44 -11.57 -11.14
CA ARG A 235 -3.62 -12.75 -11.48
C ARG A 235 -2.37 -12.83 -10.59
N PRO A 236 -2.01 -14.02 -10.06
CA PRO A 236 -0.65 -14.26 -9.61
C PRO A 236 0.27 -14.21 -10.85
N GLY A 237 1.36 -13.45 -10.79
CA GLY A 237 2.22 -13.17 -11.94
C GLY A 237 2.63 -14.39 -12.77
N HIS A 238 2.78 -14.18 -14.08
CA HIS A 238 3.26 -15.13 -15.11
C HIS A 238 2.43 -16.40 -15.45
N THR A 239 1.13 -16.48 -15.15
CA THR A 239 0.25 -17.42 -15.89
C THR A 239 -0.08 -16.86 -17.28
N ARG A 240 0.88 -17.00 -18.19
CA ARG A 240 0.78 -16.66 -19.61
C ARG A 240 -0.27 -17.58 -20.27
N LEU A 241 -1.40 -17.03 -20.73
CA LEU A 241 -2.24 -17.40 -21.90
C LEU A 241 -2.61 -18.87 -22.21
N GLN A 242 -2.16 -19.89 -21.48
CA GLN A 242 -2.41 -21.29 -21.82
C GLN A 242 -3.71 -21.87 -21.27
N GLU A 243 -4.33 -21.26 -20.27
CA GLU A 243 -5.57 -21.82 -19.70
C GLU A 243 -6.84 -21.38 -20.44
N CYS A 244 -6.82 -20.26 -21.19
CA CYS A 244 -7.96 -19.88 -22.05
C CYS A 244 -7.96 -20.58 -23.43
N SER A 245 -6.89 -21.27 -23.81
CA SER A 245 -6.82 -22.04 -25.07
C SER A 245 -7.36 -23.47 -24.95
N LEU A 246 -7.81 -23.89 -23.76
CA LEU A 246 -8.30 -25.25 -23.49
C LEU A 246 -9.82 -25.36 -23.30
N GLY A 247 -10.59 -24.30 -23.58
CA GLY A 247 -12.06 -24.39 -23.64
C GLY A 247 -12.74 -24.77 -22.33
N LEU A 248 -12.15 -24.45 -21.17
CA LEU A 248 -12.76 -24.73 -19.88
C LEU A 248 -13.80 -23.65 -19.50
N PRO A 249 -14.96 -24.03 -18.93
CA PRO A 249 -16.17 -23.19 -18.91
C PRO A 249 -16.18 -22.15 -17.79
N THR A 250 -15.07 -21.98 -17.07
CA THR A 250 -15.00 -21.11 -15.89
C THR A 250 -13.74 -20.26 -15.98
N CYS A 251 -13.84 -19.19 -16.76
CA CYS A 251 -13.03 -17.99 -16.63
C CYS A 251 -13.99 -16.85 -16.33
#